data_AF-A0A482ZCG9-F1
#
_entry.id   AF-A0A482ZCG9-F1
#
_cell.length_a   1.000
_cell.length_b   1.000
_cell.length_c   1.000
_cell.angle_alpha   90.00
_cell.angle_beta   90.00
_cell.angle_gamma   90.00
#
_symmetry.space_group_name_H-M   'P 1'
#
loop_
_entity.id
_entity.type
_entity.pdbx_description
1 polymer ?
#
loop_
_entity_poly.entity_id
_entity_poly.type
_entity_poly.pdbx_seq_one_letter_code
_entity_poly.pdbx_strand_id
1 'polypeptide(L)'
;MLENQAEYQELLQLFEKSETKIKHTEQITGEGILTPSINQLRYSGHHIVRALLGNGEHILDEIEKATAHAKRAIYDIDEALLLFYLEKIRNFKEKYQSNPFTLEVLPNYIQYLTDADTANNAIHKLPKDHQNRDQFYQQCTPHIIVRPLHKYE
;
A
#
# COMPACT_ATOMS: atom_id res chain seq x y z
N MET A 1 -1.58 26.17 21.83
CA MET A 1 -1.49 24.97 20.97
C MET A 1 -2.87 24.74 20.38
N LEU A 2 -2.96 24.34 19.11
CA LEU A 2 -4.24 23.89 18.56
C LEU A 2 -4.71 22.71 19.42
N GLU A 3 -5.95 22.72 19.88
CA GLU A 3 -6.59 21.50 20.35
C GLU A 3 -6.46 20.47 19.22
N ASN A 4 -6.04 19.25 19.55
CA ASN A 4 -5.86 18.12 18.62
C ASN A 4 -4.63 18.19 17.69
N GLN A 5 -3.57 18.93 18.07
CA GLN A 5 -2.35 19.05 17.27
C GLN A 5 -1.66 17.70 16.97
N ALA A 6 -1.69 16.74 17.90
CA ALA A 6 -1.05 15.44 17.72
C ALA A 6 -1.74 14.60 16.64
N GLU A 7 -3.06 14.61 16.64
CA GLU A 7 -3.92 13.88 15.71
C GLU A 7 -3.78 14.44 14.28
N TYR A 8 -3.74 15.77 14.14
CA TYR A 8 -3.43 16.39 12.85
C TYR A 8 -2.02 16.05 12.35
N GLN A 9 -1.06 15.89 13.25
CA GLN A 9 0.31 15.54 12.88
C GLN A 9 0.44 14.08 12.42
N GLU A 10 -0.28 13.14 13.06
CA GLU A 10 -0.41 11.77 12.56
C GLU A 10 -1.07 11.75 11.17
N LEU A 11 -2.18 12.48 11.01
CA LEU A 11 -2.91 12.56 9.75
C LEU A 11 -2.01 13.09 8.61
N LEU A 12 -1.26 14.17 8.87
CA LEU A 12 -0.34 14.75 7.89
C LEU A 12 0.71 13.72 7.45
N GLN A 13 1.35 13.03 8.40
CA GLN A 13 2.36 12.01 8.10
C GLN A 13 1.79 10.88 7.23
N LEU A 14 0.56 10.43 7.51
CA LEU A 14 -0.10 9.38 6.73
C LEU A 14 -0.49 9.88 5.33
N PHE A 15 -0.95 11.13 5.22
CA PHE A 15 -1.31 11.73 3.95
C PHE A 15 -0.08 11.86 3.04
N GLU A 16 1.02 12.43 3.55
CA GLU A 16 2.29 12.57 2.81
C GLU A 16 2.89 11.22 2.42
N LYS A 17 2.82 10.22 3.32
CA LYS A 17 3.25 8.85 3.03
C LYS A 17 2.42 8.25 1.90
N SER A 18 1.11 8.49 1.89
CA SER A 18 0.23 8.02 0.82
C SER A 18 0.59 8.64 -0.53
N GLU A 19 0.76 9.97 -0.58
CA GLU A 19 1.14 10.67 -1.81
C GLU A 19 2.48 10.19 -2.36
N THR A 20 3.48 10.04 -1.48
CA THR A 20 4.80 9.52 -1.85
C THR A 20 4.69 8.11 -2.44
N LYS A 21 3.90 7.24 -1.82
CA LYS A 21 3.68 5.87 -2.30
C LYS A 21 2.93 5.84 -3.64
N ILE A 22 1.91 6.69 -3.84
CA ILE A 22 1.20 6.79 -5.13
C ILE A 22 2.21 7.13 -6.23
N LYS A 23 3.04 8.16 -6.01
CA LYS A 23 4.02 8.59 -7.00
C LYS A 23 5.04 7.50 -7.32
N HIS A 24 5.50 6.78 -6.31
CA HIS A 24 6.44 5.68 -6.50
C HIS A 24 5.81 4.52 -7.28
N THR A 25 4.56 4.17 -6.97
CA THR A 25 3.86 3.11 -7.69
C THR A 25 3.61 3.46 -9.16
N GLU A 26 3.23 4.70 -9.47
CA GLU A 26 3.11 5.19 -10.85
C GLU A 26 4.42 4.97 -11.65
N GLN A 27 5.56 5.24 -11.03
CA GLN A 27 6.88 5.05 -11.64
C GLN A 27 7.24 3.58 -11.85
N ILE A 28 6.85 2.70 -10.90
CA ILE A 28 7.13 1.26 -10.98
C ILE A 28 6.27 0.58 -12.03
N THR A 29 4.96 0.82 -12.00
CA THR A 29 4.02 0.05 -12.81
C THR A 29 3.93 0.59 -14.23
N GLY A 30 4.08 1.91 -14.41
CA GLY A 30 3.79 2.58 -15.67
C GLY A 30 2.31 2.55 -16.08
N GLU A 31 1.42 2.00 -15.23
CA GLU A 31 -0.01 1.80 -15.51
C GLU A 31 -0.87 3.03 -15.18
N GLY A 32 -0.24 4.12 -14.74
CA GLY A 32 -0.92 5.36 -14.41
C GLY A 32 -1.51 5.37 -13.00
N ILE A 33 -2.55 6.19 -12.82
CA ILE A 33 -3.03 6.63 -11.51
C ILE A 33 -3.84 5.53 -10.81
N LEU A 34 -3.47 5.21 -9.55
CA LEU A 34 -4.24 4.33 -8.67
C LEU A 34 -5.53 5.00 -8.17
N THR A 35 -6.59 4.90 -8.97
CA THR A 35 -7.89 5.53 -8.72
C THR A 35 -8.48 5.22 -7.33
N PRO A 36 -8.44 3.98 -6.80
CA PRO A 36 -8.94 3.68 -5.46
C PRO A 36 -8.23 4.51 -4.37
N SER A 37 -6.89 4.54 -4.39
CA SER A 37 -6.08 5.26 -3.41
C SER A 37 -6.29 6.77 -3.48
N ILE A 38 -6.43 7.34 -4.68
CA ILE A 38 -6.79 8.76 -4.84
C ILE A 38 -8.18 9.05 -4.29
N ASN A 39 -9.15 8.16 -4.50
CA ASN A 39 -10.48 8.33 -3.91
C ASN A 39 -10.43 8.33 -2.38
N GLN A 40 -9.59 7.49 -1.77
CA GLN A 40 -9.38 7.54 -0.32
C GLN A 40 -8.78 8.88 0.13
N LEU A 41 -7.78 9.42 -0.57
CA LEU A 41 -7.25 10.76 -0.25
C LEU A 41 -8.28 11.88 -0.46
N ARG A 42 -9.17 11.75 -1.45
CA ARG A 42 -10.30 12.68 -1.64
C ARG A 42 -11.27 12.62 -0.46
N TYR A 43 -11.59 11.43 0.04
CA TYR A 43 -12.41 11.30 1.26
C TYR A 43 -11.70 11.82 2.50
N SER A 44 -10.39 11.58 2.63
CA SER A 44 -9.58 12.14 3.71
C SER A 44 -9.64 13.68 3.70
N GLY A 45 -9.44 14.30 2.53
CA GLY A 45 -9.59 15.75 2.36
C GLY A 45 -10.98 16.27 2.71
N HIS A 46 -12.04 15.54 2.36
CA HIS A 46 -13.41 15.90 2.74
C HIS A 46 -13.59 15.98 4.26
N HIS A 47 -13.08 14.98 4.99
CA HIS A 47 -13.13 14.95 6.45
C HIS A 47 -12.24 16.01 7.11
N ILE A 48 -11.07 16.32 6.52
CA ILE A 48 -10.23 17.45 6.96
C ILE A 48 -11.02 18.77 6.90
N VAL A 49 -11.69 19.04 5.78
CA VAL A 49 -12.50 20.26 5.64
C VAL A 49 -13.64 20.31 6.67
N ARG A 50 -14.28 19.18 6.96
CA ARG A 50 -15.32 19.08 8.00
C ARG A 50 -14.78 19.29 9.41
N ALA A 51 -13.58 18.78 9.72
CA ALA A 51 -12.92 19.01 11.00
C ALA A 51 -12.59 20.49 11.20
N LEU A 52 -12.11 21.18 10.16
CA LEU A 52 -11.78 22.62 10.20
C LEU A 52 -13.01 23.51 10.41
N LEU A 53 -14.19 23.08 9.97
CA LEU A 53 -15.46 23.78 10.14
C LEU A 53 -16.23 23.34 11.40
N GLY A 54 -15.76 22.29 12.07
CA GLY A 54 -16.41 21.69 13.23
C GLY A 54 -16.06 22.37 14.55
N ASN A 55 -16.69 21.90 15.62
CA ASN A 55 -16.47 22.34 16.99
C ASN A 55 -16.58 21.17 17.97
N GLY A 56 -15.78 21.20 19.04
CA GLY A 56 -15.78 20.17 20.09
C GLY A 56 -15.47 18.77 19.56
N GLU A 57 -16.21 17.77 20.04
CA GLU A 57 -16.01 16.35 19.71
C GLU A 57 -16.15 16.02 18.22
N HIS A 58 -16.91 16.82 17.46
CA HIS A 58 -17.04 16.66 16.02
C HIS A 58 -15.70 16.84 15.29
N ILE A 59 -14.76 17.63 15.84
CA ILE A 59 -13.43 17.79 15.23
C ILE A 59 -12.66 16.47 15.28
N LEU A 60 -12.65 15.79 16.43
CA LEU A 60 -11.88 14.56 16.62
C LEU A 60 -12.44 13.40 15.79
N ASP A 61 -13.76 13.24 15.74
CA ASP A 61 -14.42 12.22 14.92
C ASP A 61 -14.09 12.39 13.42
N GLU A 62 -14.05 13.64 12.94
CA GLU A 62 -13.67 13.92 11.55
C GLU A 62 -12.16 13.69 11.30
N ILE A 63 -11.27 14.01 12.25
CA ILE A 63 -9.84 13.68 12.14
C ILE A 63 -9.62 12.16 12.11
N GLU A 64 -10.34 11.39 12.94
CA GLU A 64 -10.25 9.94 12.97
C GLU A 64 -10.69 9.34 11.62
N LYS A 65 -11.80 9.82 11.06
CA LYS A 65 -12.26 9.40 9.71
C LYS A 65 -11.25 9.77 8.63
N ALA A 66 -10.71 10.99 8.65
CA ALA A 66 -9.69 11.41 7.70
C ALA A 66 -8.45 10.51 7.76
N THR A 67 -8.05 10.14 8.98
CA THR A 67 -6.91 9.25 9.27
C THR A 67 -7.17 7.84 8.76
N ALA A 68 -8.36 7.29 8.99
CA ALA A 68 -8.76 5.99 8.45
C ALA A 68 -8.69 5.97 6.92
N HIS A 69 -9.17 7.03 6.25
CA HIS A 69 -9.05 7.14 4.80
C HIS A 69 -7.59 7.24 4.31
N ALA A 70 -6.73 8.01 4.97
CA ALA A 70 -5.31 8.07 4.62
C ALA A 70 -4.63 6.70 4.78
N LYS A 71 -4.91 5.97 5.87
CA LYS A 71 -4.43 4.59 6.06
C LYS A 71 -4.90 3.69 4.92
N ARG A 72 -6.20 3.71 4.57
CA ARG A 72 -6.76 2.94 3.45
C ARG A 72 -6.12 3.27 2.12
N ALA A 73 -5.76 4.54 1.87
CA ALA A 73 -5.03 4.92 0.67
C ALA A 73 -3.67 4.20 0.57
N ILE A 74 -2.88 4.20 1.65
CA ILE A 74 -1.59 3.49 1.73
C ILE A 74 -1.76 2.03 1.34
N TYR A 75 -2.82 1.43 1.87
CA TYR A 75 -3.03 0.01 1.74
C TYR A 75 -3.56 -0.43 0.39
N ASP A 76 -4.45 0.35 -0.22
CA ASP A 76 -4.87 0.14 -1.61
C ASP A 76 -3.64 0.20 -2.56
N ILE A 77 -2.64 1.04 -2.26
CA ILE A 77 -1.38 1.10 -3.01
C ILE A 77 -0.54 -0.17 -2.79
N ASP A 78 -0.44 -0.61 -1.54
CA ASP A 78 0.32 -1.79 -1.13
C ASP A 78 -0.22 -3.06 -1.79
N GLU A 79 -1.54 -3.24 -1.80
CA GLU A 79 -2.22 -4.33 -2.49
C GLU A 79 -1.94 -4.29 -3.99
N ALA A 80 -2.09 -3.12 -4.63
CA ALA A 80 -1.86 -2.97 -6.06
C ALA A 80 -0.40 -3.30 -6.45
N LEU A 81 0.58 -2.82 -5.69
CA LEU A 81 1.99 -3.14 -5.92
C LEU A 81 2.27 -4.63 -5.77
N LEU A 82 1.70 -5.27 -4.76
CA LEU A 82 1.92 -6.68 -4.52
C LEU A 82 1.34 -7.54 -5.67
N LEU A 83 0.13 -7.22 -6.14
CA LEU A 83 -0.47 -7.87 -7.30
C LEU A 83 0.39 -7.68 -8.56
N PHE A 84 0.89 -6.47 -8.80
CA PHE A 84 1.79 -6.18 -9.91
C PHE A 84 3.07 -7.04 -9.86
N TYR A 85 3.73 -7.12 -8.71
CA TYR A 85 4.95 -7.92 -8.57
C TYR A 85 4.68 -9.42 -8.72
N LEU A 86 3.57 -9.92 -8.17
CA LEU A 86 3.16 -11.31 -8.35
C LEU A 86 2.93 -11.64 -9.83
N GLU A 87 2.34 -10.73 -10.60
CA GLU A 87 2.20 -10.88 -12.04
C GLU A 87 3.57 -10.92 -12.74
N LYS A 88 4.51 -10.03 -12.39
CA LYS A 88 5.86 -10.05 -12.96
C LYS A 88 6.60 -11.35 -12.66
N ILE A 89 6.46 -11.88 -11.44
CA ILE A 89 7.05 -13.16 -11.04
C ILE A 89 6.43 -14.31 -11.84
N ARG A 90 5.10 -14.33 -12.01
CA ARG A 90 4.40 -15.32 -12.84
C ARG A 90 4.90 -15.27 -14.28
N ASN A 91 4.97 -14.08 -14.88
CA ASN A 91 5.46 -13.90 -16.24
C ASN A 91 6.93 -14.34 -16.40
N PHE A 92 7.77 -14.07 -15.40
CA PHE A 92 9.16 -14.55 -15.38
C PHE A 92 9.22 -16.08 -15.32
N LYS A 93 8.45 -16.70 -14.43
CA LYS A 93 8.36 -18.17 -14.30
C LYS A 93 7.91 -18.82 -15.61
N GLU A 94 6.84 -18.32 -16.22
CA GLU A 94 6.34 -18.84 -17.50
C GLU A 94 7.38 -18.73 -18.62
N LYS A 95 8.15 -17.63 -18.66
CA LYS A 95 9.17 -17.38 -19.68
C LYS A 95 10.42 -18.25 -19.51
N TYR A 96 10.85 -18.53 -18.28
CA TYR A 96 12.16 -19.15 -18.00
C TYR A 96 12.09 -20.54 -17.35
N GLN A 97 10.89 -21.09 -17.12
CA GLN A 97 10.72 -22.41 -16.48
C GLN A 97 11.49 -23.55 -17.16
N SER A 98 11.73 -23.48 -18.47
CA SER A 98 12.47 -24.49 -19.23
C SER A 98 13.95 -24.16 -19.44
N ASN A 99 14.41 -23.01 -18.93
CA ASN A 99 15.80 -22.59 -19.08
C ASN A 99 16.67 -23.25 -17.99
N PRO A 100 17.61 -24.13 -18.36
CA PRO A 100 18.43 -24.88 -17.40
C PRO A 100 19.38 -23.97 -16.59
N PHE A 101 19.71 -22.79 -17.10
CA PHE A 101 20.67 -21.87 -16.47
C PHE A 101 20.05 -20.96 -15.41
N THR A 102 18.73 -21.02 -15.20
CA THR A 102 18.04 -20.11 -14.26
C THR A 102 18.58 -20.22 -12.84
N LEU A 103 18.87 -21.43 -12.35
CA LEU A 103 19.43 -21.66 -11.01
C LEU A 103 20.91 -21.29 -10.91
N GLU A 104 21.65 -21.30 -12.02
CA GLU A 104 23.05 -20.87 -12.03
C GLU A 104 23.16 -19.35 -11.89
N VAL A 105 22.30 -18.61 -12.59
CA VAL A 105 22.28 -17.14 -12.56
C VAL A 105 21.53 -16.61 -11.33
N LEU A 106 20.51 -17.34 -10.87
CA LEU A 106 19.69 -16.97 -9.72
C LEU A 106 19.57 -18.15 -8.72
N PRO A 107 20.60 -18.41 -7.91
CA PRO A 107 20.64 -19.57 -7.01
C PRO A 107 19.48 -19.64 -6.01
N ASN A 108 18.96 -18.48 -5.61
CA ASN A 108 17.85 -18.38 -4.65
C ASN A 108 16.46 -18.42 -5.30
N TYR A 109 16.35 -18.75 -6.59
CA TYR A 109 15.10 -18.69 -7.34
C TYR A 109 13.95 -19.47 -6.69
N ILE A 110 14.22 -20.68 -6.19
CA ILE A 110 13.19 -21.51 -5.51
C ILE A 110 12.68 -20.84 -4.24
N GLN A 111 13.57 -20.18 -3.47
CA GLN A 111 13.17 -19.43 -2.28
C GLN A 111 12.29 -18.23 -2.67
N TYR A 112 12.68 -17.47 -3.70
CA TYR A 112 11.88 -16.34 -4.18
C TYR A 112 10.48 -16.76 -4.67
N LEU A 113 10.35 -17.92 -5.30
CA LEU A 113 9.04 -18.47 -5.66
C LEU A 113 8.22 -18.84 -4.42
N THR A 114 8.86 -19.43 -3.41
CA THR A 114 8.21 -19.78 -2.14
C THR A 114 7.71 -18.54 -1.40
N ASP A 115 8.52 -17.48 -1.37
CA ASP A 115 8.16 -16.20 -0.75
C ASP A 115 6.99 -15.55 -1.49
N ALA A 116 7.01 -15.60 -2.83
CA ALA A 116 5.93 -15.08 -3.68
C ALA A 116 4.62 -15.85 -3.46
N ASP A 117 4.66 -17.18 -3.43
CA ASP A 117 3.49 -18.01 -3.15
C ASP A 117 2.94 -17.75 -1.74
N THR A 118 3.83 -17.53 -0.77
CA THR A 118 3.45 -17.17 0.60
C THR A 118 2.71 -15.83 0.63
N ALA A 119 3.24 -14.81 -0.05
CA ALA A 119 2.62 -13.50 -0.14
C ALA A 119 1.26 -13.56 -0.89
N ASN A 120 1.18 -14.31 -1.99
CA ASN A 120 -0.07 -14.50 -2.74
C ASN A 120 -1.15 -15.20 -1.90
N ASN A 121 -0.76 -16.24 -1.15
CA ASN A 121 -1.67 -16.94 -0.25
C ASN A 121 -2.14 -16.07 0.92
N ALA A 122 -1.27 -15.20 1.44
CA ALA A 122 -1.64 -14.24 2.46
C ALA A 122 -2.76 -13.32 1.96
N ILE A 123 -2.61 -12.72 0.76
CA ILE A 123 -3.64 -11.87 0.14
C ILE A 123 -4.98 -12.61 -0.02
N HIS A 124 -4.94 -13.83 -0.57
CA HIS A 124 -6.17 -14.56 -0.90
C HIS A 124 -6.91 -15.15 0.30
N LYS A 125 -6.23 -15.38 1.43
CA LYS A 125 -6.87 -15.86 2.68
C LYS A 125 -7.55 -14.76 3.46
N LEU A 126 -7.40 -13.50 3.05
CA LEU A 126 -7.96 -12.39 3.78
C LEU A 126 -9.45 -12.21 3.46
N PRO A 127 -10.29 -11.88 4.46
CA PRO A 127 -11.72 -11.71 4.24
C PRO A 127 -11.97 -10.62 3.19
N LYS A 128 -12.74 -10.96 2.14
CA LYS A 128 -13.19 -9.99 1.11
C LYS A 128 -14.24 -9.00 1.63
N ASP A 129 -14.64 -9.13 2.89
CA ASP A 129 -15.72 -8.34 3.45
C ASP A 129 -15.24 -6.94 3.83
N HIS A 130 -15.99 -5.93 3.38
CA HIS A 130 -15.58 -4.53 3.39
C HIS A 130 -15.51 -3.95 4.83
N GLN A 131 -16.10 -4.63 5.81
CA GLN A 131 -16.21 -4.15 7.20
C GLN A 131 -14.94 -4.34 8.05
N ASN A 132 -14.01 -5.24 7.67
CA ASN A 132 -12.78 -5.54 8.44
C ASN A 132 -11.48 -5.15 7.71
N ARG A 133 -11.58 -4.24 6.73
CA ARG A 133 -10.45 -3.80 5.90
C ARG A 133 -9.26 -3.26 6.70
N ASP A 134 -9.50 -2.53 7.79
CA ASP A 134 -8.39 -1.95 8.58
C ASP A 134 -7.54 -3.03 9.29
N GLN A 135 -8.11 -4.19 9.67
CA GLN A 135 -7.34 -5.35 10.15
C GLN A 135 -6.64 -6.11 9.02
N PHE A 136 -7.26 -6.19 7.85
CA PHE A 136 -6.70 -6.81 6.63
C PHE A 136 -5.38 -6.14 6.23
N TYR A 137 -5.38 -4.81 6.29
CA TYR A 137 -4.29 -4.03 5.77
C TYR A 137 -3.02 -4.01 6.67
N GLN A 138 -3.18 -4.18 7.99
CA GLN A 138 -2.05 -4.36 8.91
C GLN A 138 -1.24 -5.64 8.59
N GLN A 139 -1.87 -6.65 8.01
CA GLN A 139 -1.23 -7.94 7.69
C GLN A 139 -0.47 -7.92 6.36
N CYS A 140 -0.76 -6.98 5.45
CA CYS A 140 -0.08 -6.87 4.17
C CYS A 140 1.27 -6.13 4.26
N THR A 141 1.39 -5.19 5.20
CA THR A 141 2.56 -4.30 5.33
C THR A 141 3.91 -5.05 5.45
N PRO A 142 4.04 -6.16 6.21
CA PRO A 142 5.32 -6.86 6.35
C PRO A 142 5.84 -7.53 5.07
N HIS A 143 4.96 -7.81 4.10
CA HIS A 143 5.33 -8.48 2.85
C HIS A 143 5.88 -7.51 1.79
N ILE A 144 5.78 -6.20 2.03
CA ILE A 144 6.20 -5.15 1.09
C ILE A 144 7.53 -4.59 1.58
N ILE A 145 8.61 -5.22 1.15
CA ILE A 145 9.96 -4.69 1.38
C ILE A 145 10.23 -3.64 0.31
N VAL A 146 10.00 -2.36 0.64
CA VAL A 146 10.53 -1.26 -0.17
C VAL A 146 12.05 -1.21 0.07
N ARG A 147 12.82 -1.95 -0.73
CA ARG A 147 14.28 -1.74 -0.75
C ARG A 147 14.53 -0.41 -1.48
N PRO A 148 15.29 0.53 -0.89
CA PRO A 148 15.80 1.64 -1.68
C PRO A 148 16.59 1.06 -2.85
N LEU A 149 16.26 1.49 -4.07
CA LEU A 149 17.03 1.12 -5.25
C LEU A 149 18.49 1.46 -4.96
N HIS A 150 19.34 0.43 -4.94
CA HIS A 150 20.77 0.66 -4.97
C HIS A 150 21.05 1.48 -6.23
N LYS A 151 21.58 2.69 -6.04
CA LYS A 151 22.24 3.39 -7.13
C LYS A 151 23.36 2.46 -7.59
N TYR A 152 23.24 1.95 -8.80
CA TYR A 152 24.37 1.35 -9.48
C TYR A 152 25.35 2.51 -9.71
N GLU A 153 26.43 2.53 -8.92
CA GLU A 153 27.67 3.27 -9.22
C GLU A 153 28.54 2.43 -10.17
#